data_AF-A0ABD2PD58-F1
#
_entry.id   AF-A0ABD2PD58-F1
#
_cell.length_a   1.000
_cell.length_b   1.000
_cell.length_c   1.000
_cell.angle_alpha   90.00
_cell.angle_beta   90.00
_cell.angle_gamma   90.00
#
_symmetry.space_group_name_H-M   'P 1'
#
loop_
_entity.id
_entity.type
_entity.pdbx_description
1 polymer ?
#
loop_
_entity_poly.entity_id
_entity_poly.type
_entity_poly.pdbx_seq_one_letter_code
_entity_poly.pdbx_strand_id
1 'polypeptide(L)'
;MNESCFQIFINPEDTLLHKVKLSTNEKVERVRRAHLNDLENILIFFMAAFAFCLTNPSFSWANFLFKTYTISRIAHTIVYAVVPVPQPARAIAWFIGYFITGYMALTSILYFAA
;
A
#
# COMPACT_ATOMS: atom_id res chain seq x y z
N MET A 1 20.25 -19.30 17.96
CA MET A 1 18.94 -19.67 17.37
C MET A 1 18.97 -19.13 15.95
N ASN A 2 19.33 -19.98 14.98
CA ASN A 2 19.70 -19.57 13.62
C ASN A 2 18.47 -19.08 12.85
N GLU A 3 18.38 -17.76 12.64
CA GLU A 3 17.48 -17.14 11.66
C GLU A 3 18.04 -17.36 10.24
N SER A 4 17.90 -18.58 9.69
CA SER A 4 18.03 -18.80 8.25
C SER A 4 16.80 -18.21 7.57
N CYS A 5 16.81 -16.89 7.42
CA CYS A 5 15.72 -16.05 6.94
C CYS A 5 15.23 -16.52 5.55
N PHE A 6 14.20 -17.37 5.54
CA PHE A 6 13.32 -17.77 4.44
C PHE A 6 13.97 -18.20 3.11
N GLN A 7 14.67 -19.33 3.06
CA GLN A 7 14.81 -20.08 1.80
C GLN A 7 13.51 -20.83 1.51
N ILE A 8 12.47 -20.11 1.12
CA ILE A 8 11.15 -20.68 0.85
C ILE A 8 10.68 -20.13 -0.48
N PHE A 9 10.71 -21.00 -1.49
CA PHE A 9 10.40 -20.65 -2.86
C PHE A 9 9.02 -21.18 -3.25
N ILE A 10 8.28 -20.41 -4.04
CA ILE A 10 7.00 -20.84 -4.62
C ILE A 10 7.26 -21.70 -5.86
N ASN A 11 8.32 -21.38 -6.60
CA ASN A 11 8.61 -22.02 -7.87
C ASN A 11 9.59 -23.19 -7.70
N PRO A 12 9.33 -24.33 -8.37
CA PRO A 12 10.12 -25.55 -8.17
C PRO A 12 11.56 -25.41 -8.71
N GLU A 13 11.83 -24.55 -9.70
CA GLU A 13 13.18 -24.35 -10.23
C GLU A 13 14.13 -23.67 -9.23
N ASP A 14 13.62 -22.77 -8.39
CA ASP A 14 14.42 -22.11 -7.35
C ASP A 14 14.75 -23.06 -6.18
N THR A 15 13.95 -24.13 -6.01
CA THR A 15 14.20 -25.16 -5.00
C THR A 15 15.36 -26.08 -5.36
N LEU A 16 15.70 -26.19 -6.65
CA LEU A 16 16.79 -27.05 -7.14
C LEU A 16 18.16 -26.52 -6.72
N LEU A 17 18.32 -25.20 -6.68
CA LEU A 17 19.55 -24.54 -6.24
C LEU A 17 19.76 -24.61 -4.73
N HIS A 18 18.69 -24.71 -3.95
CA HIS A 18 18.74 -24.62 -2.48
C HIS A 18 18.37 -25.92 -1.74
N LYS A 19 17.95 -26.99 -2.43
CA LYS A 19 17.48 -28.27 -1.84
C LYS A 19 16.43 -28.09 -0.72
N VAL A 20 15.54 -27.11 -0.85
CA VAL A 20 14.48 -26.85 0.14
C VAL A 20 13.13 -27.33 -0.39
N LYS A 21 12.32 -27.98 0.47
CA LYS A 21 10.95 -28.38 0.13
C LYS A 21 10.06 -27.16 -0.10
N LEU A 22 9.22 -27.22 -1.12
CA LEU A 22 8.10 -26.30 -1.33
C LEU A 22 7.24 -26.30 -0.06
N SER A 23 7.26 -25.20 0.69
CA SER A 23 6.44 -25.00 1.88
C SER A 23 5.84 -23.61 1.77
N THR A 24 4.58 -23.45 2.14
CA THR A 24 4.02 -22.12 2.36
C THR A 24 4.43 -21.65 3.75
N ASN A 25 4.90 -20.40 3.85
CA ASN A 25 5.24 -19.79 5.13
C ASN A 25 4.30 -18.63 5.38
N GLU A 26 3.62 -18.67 6.53
CA GLU A 26 2.65 -17.66 6.92
C GLU A 26 3.26 -16.24 6.96
N LYS A 27 4.55 -16.10 7.28
CA LYS A 27 5.25 -14.80 7.29
C LYS A 27 5.44 -14.25 5.87
N VAL A 28 5.78 -15.10 4.90
CA VAL A 28 5.95 -14.71 3.48
C VAL A 28 4.60 -14.31 2.89
N GLU A 29 3.53 -15.05 3.20
CA GLU A 29 2.20 -14.70 2.76
C GLU A 29 1.69 -13.39 3.35
N ARG A 30 2.04 -13.08 4.61
CA ARG A 30 1.72 -11.77 5.22
C ARG A 30 2.38 -10.63 4.44
N VAL A 31 3.67 -10.74 4.11
CA VAL A 31 4.35 -9.72 3.30
C VAL A 31 3.72 -9.59 1.92
N ARG A 32 3.36 -10.70 1.27
CA ARG A 32 2.66 -10.70 -0.03
C ARG A 32 1.31 -9.97 0.06
N ARG A 33 0.51 -10.23 1.09
CA ARG A 33 -0.78 -9.55 1.30
C ARG A 33 -0.59 -8.05 1.59
N ALA A 34 0.47 -7.68 2.30
CA ALA A 34 0.84 -6.28 2.50
C ALA A 34 1.16 -5.59 1.16
N HIS A 35 1.99 -6.23 0.33
CA HIS A 35 2.35 -5.72 -1.00
C HIS A 35 1.15 -5.60 -1.93
N LEU A 36 0.25 -6.59 -1.95
CA LEU A 36 -0.95 -6.54 -2.78
C LEU A 36 -1.89 -5.40 -2.36
N ASN A 37 -2.14 -5.27 -1.07
CA ASN A 37 -2.89 -4.15 -0.51
C ASN A 37 -2.21 -2.82 -0.86
N ASP A 38 -0.87 -2.80 -0.83
CA ASP A 38 -0.14 -1.60 -1.18
C ASP A 38 -0.31 -1.23 -2.66
N LEU A 39 -0.26 -2.22 -3.54
CA LEU A 39 -0.42 -2.09 -4.98
C LEU A 39 -1.83 -1.64 -5.38
N GLU A 40 -2.88 -2.24 -4.80
CA GLU A 40 -4.28 -1.87 -5.09
C GLU A 40 -4.56 -0.41 -4.75
N ASN A 41 -4.14 0.05 -3.58
CA ASN A 41 -4.39 1.41 -3.11
C ASN A 41 -3.56 2.48 -3.82
N ILE A 42 -2.27 2.22 -4.04
CA ILE A 42 -1.38 3.18 -4.71
C ILE A 42 -1.86 3.43 -6.15
N LEU A 43 -2.29 2.39 -6.87
CA LEU A 43 -2.81 2.54 -8.23
C LEU A 43 -4.08 3.39 -8.26
N ILE A 44 -5.03 3.17 -7.34
CA ILE A 44 -6.26 3.98 -7.25
C ILE A 44 -5.92 5.44 -6.93
N PHE A 45 -5.01 5.68 -5.98
CA PHE A 45 -4.53 7.02 -5.68
C PHE A 45 -3.88 7.69 -6.88
N PHE A 46 -3.05 6.99 -7.65
CA PHE A 46 -2.42 7.55 -8.86
C PHE A 46 -3.46 7.98 -9.89
N MET A 47 -4.49 7.17 -10.13
CA MET A 47 -5.58 7.54 -11.05
C MET A 47 -6.33 8.78 -10.56
N ALA A 48 -6.67 8.84 -9.27
CA ALA A 48 -7.37 9.99 -8.68
C ALA A 48 -6.50 11.26 -8.65
N ALA A 49 -5.22 11.12 -8.33
CA ALA A 49 -4.26 12.23 -8.32
C ALA A 49 -4.02 12.78 -9.73
N PHE A 50 -3.93 11.91 -10.73
CA PHE A 50 -3.82 12.32 -12.13
C PHE A 50 -5.05 13.11 -12.58
N ALA A 51 -6.25 12.61 -12.28
CA ALA A 51 -7.49 13.33 -12.56
C ALA A 51 -7.56 14.68 -11.81
N PHE A 52 -7.10 14.72 -10.57
CA PHE A 52 -7.07 15.93 -9.75
C PHE A 52 -6.06 16.96 -10.27
N CYS A 53 -4.92 16.54 -10.83
CA CYS A 53 -3.98 17.47 -11.46
C CYS A 53 -4.59 18.19 -12.68
N LEU A 54 -5.54 17.57 -13.38
CA LEU A 54 -6.20 18.18 -14.55
C LEU A 54 -7.20 19.28 -14.16
N THR A 55 -7.63 19.37 -12.89
CA THR A 55 -8.55 20.42 -12.43
C THR A 55 -7.85 21.72 -12.05
N ASN A 56 -6.54 21.85 -12.30
CA ASN A 56 -5.70 22.99 -11.92
C ASN A 56 -5.89 23.43 -10.44
N PRO A 57 -5.71 22.52 -9.47
CA PRO A 57 -5.82 22.85 -8.06
C PRO A 57 -4.68 23.78 -7.60
N SER A 58 -4.91 24.49 -6.51
CA SER A 58 -3.84 25.27 -5.86
C SER A 58 -2.65 24.37 -5.49
N PHE A 59 -1.44 24.80 -5.88
CA PHE A 59 -0.20 24.04 -5.68
C PHE A 59 0.01 23.64 -4.21
N SER A 60 -0.24 24.56 -3.28
CA SER A 60 -0.09 24.30 -1.84
C SER A 60 -1.01 23.18 -1.37
N TRP A 61 -2.22 23.11 -1.95
CA TRP A 61 -3.24 22.14 -1.55
C TRP A 61 -2.99 20.76 -2.13
N ALA A 62 -2.63 20.68 -3.42
CA ALA A 62 -2.19 19.42 -4.03
C ALA A 62 -0.98 18.82 -3.30
N ASN A 63 0.02 19.65 -2.97
CA ASN A 63 1.22 19.20 -2.25
C ASN A 63 0.90 18.68 -0.84
N PHE A 64 -0.01 19.35 -0.13
CA PHE A 64 -0.46 18.89 1.19
C PHE A 64 -1.15 17.51 1.13
N LEU A 65 -2.05 17.32 0.17
CA LEU A 65 -2.76 16.04 -0.02
C LEU A 65 -1.79 14.89 -0.37
N PHE A 66 -0.85 15.12 -1.29
CA PHE A 66 0.13 14.12 -1.70
C PHE A 66 1.11 13.75 -0.59
N LYS A 67 1.56 14.73 0.21
CA LYS A 67 2.40 14.49 1.39
C LYS A 67 1.66 13.69 2.44
N THR A 68 0.42 14.08 2.75
CA THR A 68 -0.40 13.40 3.77
C THR A 68 -0.67 11.96 3.37
N TYR A 69 -0.99 11.70 2.10
CA TYR A 69 -1.15 10.34 1.58
C TYR A 69 0.14 9.53 1.75
N THR A 70 1.29 10.05 1.31
CA THR A 70 2.59 9.37 1.43
C THR A 70 2.93 9.03 2.88
N ILE A 71 2.74 9.97 3.81
CA ILE A 71 2.96 9.74 5.25
C ILE A 71 2.04 8.64 5.78
N SER A 72 0.76 8.66 5.40
CA SER A 72 -0.21 7.62 5.79
C SER A 72 0.21 6.23 5.30
N ARG A 73 0.79 6.13 4.11
CA ARG A 73 1.28 4.86 3.55
C ARG A 73 2.55 4.38 4.26
N ILE A 74 3.50 5.26 4.52
CA ILE A 74 4.69 4.93 5.31
C ILE A 74 4.28 4.43 6.70
N ALA A 75 3.34 5.13 7.37
CA ALA A 75 2.81 4.70 8.65
C ALA A 75 2.13 3.33 8.57
N HIS A 76 1.34 3.06 7.51
CA HIS A 76 0.73 1.76 7.26
C HIS A 76 1.78 0.66 7.14
N THR A 77 2.85 0.87 6.36
CA THR A 77 3.93 -0.11 6.17
C THR A 77 4.69 -0.37 7.47
N ILE A 78 4.95 0.67 8.27
CA ILE A 78 5.62 0.54 9.58
C ILE A 78 4.76 -0.28 10.55
N VAL A 79 3.46 0.04 10.66
CA VAL A 79 2.50 -0.69 11.50
C VAL A 79 2.27 -2.13 11.01
N TYR A 80 2.50 -2.41 9.73
CA TYR A 80 2.36 -3.75 9.19
C TYR A 80 3.62 -4.60 9.40
N ALA A 81 4.81 -4.04 9.15
CA ALA A 81 6.06 -4.79 9.03
C ALA A 81 6.91 -4.79 10.32
N VAL A 82 6.90 -3.70 11.10
CA VAL A 82 7.85 -3.52 12.22
C VAL A 82 7.23 -3.90 13.55
N VAL A 83 5.98 -3.53 13.79
CA VAL A 83 5.27 -3.84 15.03
C VAL A 83 3.99 -4.57 14.67
N PRO A 84 3.80 -5.85 15.00
CA PRO A 84 2.52 -6.54 14.81
C PRO A 84 1.50 -5.97 15.82
N VAL A 85 1.01 -4.76 15.56
CA VAL A 85 -0.01 -4.12 16.38
C VAL A 85 -1.34 -4.82 16.08
N PRO A 86 -2.07 -5.31 17.10
CA PRO A 86 -3.40 -5.87 16.90
C PRO A 86 -4.33 -4.82 16.28
N GLN A 87 -5.36 -5.28 15.57
CA GLN A 87 -6.36 -4.44 14.87
C GLN A 87 -6.96 -3.42 15.87
N PRO A 88 -6.58 -2.14 15.80
CA PRO A 88 -7.35 -1.14 15.02
C PRO A 88 -6.48 -0.17 14.18
N ALA A 89 -5.16 -0.14 14.40
CA ALA A 89 -4.25 0.82 13.75
C ALA A 89 -4.22 0.67 12.22
N ARG A 90 -4.38 -0.57 11.72
CA ARG A 90 -4.45 -0.86 10.28
C ARG A 90 -5.67 -0.21 9.61
N ALA A 91 -6.84 -0.27 10.26
CA ALA A 91 -8.07 0.27 9.70
C ALA A 91 -8.02 1.80 9.61
N ILE A 92 -7.42 2.45 10.61
CA ILE A 92 -7.26 3.91 10.65
C ILE A 92 -6.35 4.39 9.50
N ALA A 93 -5.20 3.74 9.31
CA ALA A 93 -4.29 4.09 8.22
C ALA A 93 -4.88 3.85 6.82
N TRP A 94 -5.74 2.82 6.69
CA TRP A 94 -6.53 2.58 5.48
C TRP A 94 -7.56 3.69 5.24
N PHE A 95 -8.29 4.07 6.29
CA PHE A 95 -9.36 5.05 6.19
C PHE A 95 -8.84 6.42 5.74
N ILE A 96 -7.68 6.85 6.25
CA ILE A 96 -7.04 8.11 5.85
C ILE A 96 -6.66 8.08 4.37
N GLY A 97 -6.05 7.00 3.88
CA GLY A 97 -5.68 6.85 2.47
C GLY A 97 -6.90 6.87 1.54
N TYR A 98 -7.95 6.13 1.90
CA TYR A 98 -9.22 6.11 1.15
C TYR A 98 -9.93 7.45 1.17
N PHE A 99 -9.93 8.15 2.30
CA PHE A 99 -10.56 9.46 2.42
C PHE A 99 -9.91 10.49 1.50
N ILE A 100 -8.58 10.55 1.47
CA ILE A 100 -7.83 11.46 0.58
C ILE A 100 -8.10 11.11 -0.89
N THR A 101 -8.07 9.82 -1.23
CA THR A 101 -8.32 9.34 -2.60
C THR A 101 -9.75 9.64 -3.05
N GLY A 102 -10.73 9.41 -2.17
CA GLY A 102 -12.14 9.72 -2.41
C GLY A 102 -12.39 11.22 -2.58
N TYR A 103 -11.75 12.05 -1.76
CA TYR A 103 -11.82 13.51 -1.90
C TYR A 103 -11.27 13.98 -3.26
N MET A 104 -10.10 13.52 -3.67
CA MET A 104 -9.53 13.86 -4.99
C MET A 104 -10.40 13.36 -6.15
N ALA A 105 -10.96 12.15 -6.05
CA ALA A 105 -11.84 11.61 -7.06
C ALA A 105 -13.15 12.42 -7.17
N LEU A 106 -13.81 12.72 -6.04
CA LEU A 106 -15.05 13.50 -6.02
C LEU A 106 -14.85 14.92 -6.55
N THR A 107 -13.81 15.60 -6.12
CA THR A 107 -13.49 16.95 -6.62
C THR A 107 -13.21 16.95 -8.12
N SER A 108 -12.50 15.94 -8.63
CA SER A 108 -12.26 15.79 -10.06
C SER A 108 -13.56 15.55 -10.83
N ILE A 109 -14.42 14.65 -10.36
CA ILE A 109 -15.70 14.34 -11.01
C ILE A 109 -16.60 15.58 -11.02
N LEU A 110 -16.74 16.28 -9.89
CA LEU A 110 -17.57 17.49 -9.80
C LEU A 110 -17.09 18.60 -10.73
N TYR A 111 -15.77 18.77 -10.89
CA TYR A 111 -15.21 19.77 -11.79
C TYR A 111 -15.50 19.48 -13.27
N PHE A 112 -15.50 18.21 -13.67
CA PHE A 112 -15.81 17.82 -15.05
C PHE A 112 -17.31 17.65 -15.33
N ALA A 113 -18.12 17.44 -14.28
CA ALA A 113 -19.56 17.30 -14.38
C ALA A 113 -20.31 18.64 -14.34
N ALA A 114 -19.67 19.71 -13.87
CA ALA A 114 -20.16 21.08 -13.89
C ALA A 114 -19.78 21.80 -15.17
#